data_AF-A0A4R8TG73-F1
#
_entry.id   AF-A0A4R8TG73-F1
#
_cell.length_a   1.000
_cell.length_b   1.000
_cell.length_c   1.000
_cell.angle_alpha   90.00
_cell.angle_beta   90.00
_cell.angle_gamma   90.00
#
_symmetry.space_group_name_H-M   'P 1'
#
loop_
_entity.id
_entity.type
_entity.pdbx_description
1 polymer ?
#
loop_
_entity_poly.entity_id
_entity_poly.type
_entity_poly.pdbx_seq_one_letter_code
_entity_poly.pdbx_strand_id
1 'polypeptide(L)'
;MAGTVGADFKNTWFFPDLERIDGPGQCTPFYDEEGDYWCLLAQINEADFLLRPRLVVTDREGNEFVVALYHDRRQDERLVPRKFKPGHTIAILLAEYHMFMDGSNGVRVEDLDTIAVSFSFSILSATMS
;
A
#
# COMPACT_ATOMS: atom_id res chain seq x y z
N MET A 1 7.38 26.13 -20.15
CA MET A 1 6.38 26.18 -19.07
C MET A 1 5.80 24.78 -18.94
N ALA A 2 6.47 23.89 -18.21
CA ALA A 2 5.88 22.60 -17.88
C ALA A 2 4.77 22.88 -16.86
N GLY A 3 3.52 22.66 -17.25
CA GLY A 3 2.41 22.77 -16.30
C GLY A 3 2.65 21.78 -15.17
N THR A 4 2.49 22.21 -13.92
CA THR A 4 2.46 21.31 -12.78
C THR A 4 1.33 20.31 -13.02
N VAL A 5 1.69 19.07 -13.38
CA VAL A 5 0.73 17.97 -13.45
C VAL A 5 0.37 17.67 -12.01
N GLY A 6 -0.82 18.12 -11.59
CA GLY A 6 -1.30 17.81 -10.24
C GLY A 6 -1.40 16.30 -10.05
N ALA A 7 -1.19 15.83 -8.82
CA ALA A 7 -1.45 14.45 -8.45
C ALA A 7 -2.97 14.23 -8.38
N ASP A 8 -3.58 13.87 -9.51
CA ASP A 8 -4.94 13.34 -9.53
C ASP A 8 -4.93 11.82 -9.33
N PHE A 9 -6.05 11.26 -8.86
CA PHE A 9 -6.17 9.82 -8.59
C PHE A 9 -6.12 8.92 -9.82
N LYS A 10 -6.16 9.48 -11.03
CA LYS A 10 -6.01 8.71 -12.27
C LYS A 10 -4.54 8.60 -12.66
N ASN A 11 -3.70 9.49 -12.16
CA ASN A 11 -2.28 9.55 -12.45
C ASN A 11 -1.53 8.34 -11.89
N THR A 12 -1.13 7.44 -12.80
CA THR A 12 -0.39 6.20 -12.50
C THR A 12 1.09 6.44 -12.18
N TRP A 13 1.57 7.68 -12.30
CA TRP A 13 2.88 8.08 -11.79
C TRP A 13 2.83 8.29 -10.27
N PHE A 14 1.86 9.05 -9.76
CA PHE A 14 1.74 9.28 -8.32
C PHE A 14 1.05 8.14 -7.57
N PHE A 15 0.22 7.37 -8.27
CA PHE A 15 -0.52 6.22 -7.71
C PHE A 15 -0.37 4.98 -8.63
N PRO A 16 0.81 4.34 -8.63
CA PRO A 16 1.08 3.17 -9.45
C PRO A 16 0.35 1.91 -8.95
N ASP A 17 0.32 0.89 -9.80
CA ASP A 17 0.05 -0.52 -9.44
C ASP A 17 1.34 -1.23 -9.00
N LEU A 18 1.24 -2.48 -8.51
CA LEU A 18 2.42 -3.21 -8.03
C LEU A 18 3.41 -3.53 -9.16
N GLU A 19 2.94 -3.88 -10.34
CA GLU A 19 3.80 -4.34 -11.45
C GLU A 19 4.75 -3.24 -11.93
N ARG A 20 4.39 -1.97 -11.71
CA ARG A 20 5.25 -0.83 -12.01
C ARG A 20 6.37 -0.62 -10.99
N ILE A 21 6.28 -1.22 -9.80
CA ILE A 21 7.29 -1.08 -8.74
C ILE A 21 8.32 -2.18 -8.92
N ASP A 22 9.47 -1.85 -9.50
CA ASP A 22 10.52 -2.86 -9.66
C ASP A 22 11.24 -3.18 -8.34
N GLY A 23 11.85 -4.37 -8.30
CA GLY A 23 12.62 -4.86 -7.16
C GLY A 23 13.97 -4.17 -6.96
N PRO A 24 14.60 -4.39 -5.79
CA PRO A 24 15.91 -3.84 -5.48
C PRO A 24 16.95 -4.23 -6.53
N GLY A 25 17.65 -3.23 -7.08
CA GLY A 25 18.66 -3.40 -8.13
C GLY A 25 18.15 -3.16 -9.56
N GLN A 26 16.88 -2.81 -9.75
CA GLN A 26 16.36 -2.30 -11.02
C GLN A 26 16.25 -0.77 -10.97
N CYS A 27 16.69 -0.08 -12.04
CA CYS A 27 16.47 1.35 -12.21
C CYS A 27 14.98 1.57 -12.51
N THR A 28 14.21 1.78 -11.46
CA THR A 28 12.79 2.12 -11.62
C THR A 28 12.69 3.60 -11.94
N PRO A 29 11.69 4.04 -12.71
CA PRO A 29 11.44 5.46 -12.94
C PRO A 29 11.07 6.23 -11.64
N PHE A 30 10.83 5.53 -10.54
CA PHE A 30 10.34 6.06 -9.27
C PHE A 30 11.42 6.53 -8.29
N TYR A 31 12.70 6.24 -8.56
CA TYR A 31 13.84 6.60 -7.70
C TYR A 31 14.77 7.64 -8.36
N ASP A 32 14.39 8.20 -9.50
CA ASP A 32 15.34 8.92 -10.37
C ASP A 32 15.46 10.43 -10.08
N GLU A 33 14.54 11.06 -9.34
CA GLU A 33 14.60 12.53 -9.08
C GLU A 33 14.33 12.93 -7.61
N GLU A 34 15.13 13.86 -7.09
CA GLU A 34 14.98 14.43 -5.75
C GLU A 34 13.69 15.26 -5.67
N GLY A 35 12.73 14.80 -4.86
CA GLY A 35 11.43 15.48 -4.66
C GLY A 35 10.24 14.79 -5.33
N ASP A 36 10.45 13.70 -6.05
CA ASP A 36 9.36 12.85 -6.55
C ASP A 36 8.85 11.94 -5.43
N TYR A 37 7.60 12.16 -5.04
CA TYR A 37 6.88 11.33 -4.06
C TYR A 37 5.68 10.67 -4.73
N TRP A 38 5.54 9.38 -4.55
CA TRP A 38 4.42 8.58 -5.06
C TRP A 38 3.97 7.60 -3.97
N CYS A 39 2.76 7.08 -4.13
CA CYS A 39 2.12 6.23 -3.14
C CYS A 39 1.38 5.07 -3.80
N LEU A 40 1.71 3.84 -3.38
CA LEU A 40 0.95 2.66 -3.75
C LEU A 40 -0.35 2.62 -2.92
N LEU A 41 -1.49 2.53 -3.61
CA LEU A 41 -2.79 2.35 -2.98
C LEU A 41 -3.28 0.92 -3.20
N ALA A 42 -3.74 0.26 -2.13
CA ALA A 42 -4.31 -1.08 -2.23
C ALA A 42 -5.45 -1.30 -1.23
N GLN A 43 -6.48 -2.03 -1.63
CA GLN A 43 -7.57 -2.45 -0.75
C GLN A 43 -7.17 -3.72 0.01
N ILE A 44 -7.44 -3.77 1.31
CA ILE A 44 -7.24 -4.96 2.12
C ILE A 44 -8.34 -5.98 1.80
N ASN A 45 -7.92 -7.20 1.45
CA ASN A 45 -8.78 -8.36 1.30
C ASN A 45 -8.78 -9.18 2.59
N GLU A 46 -7.59 -9.42 3.15
CA GLU A 46 -7.37 -10.22 4.35
C GLU A 46 -6.25 -9.63 5.20
N ALA A 47 -6.28 -9.91 6.50
CA ALA A 47 -5.25 -9.43 7.43
C ALA A 47 -4.96 -10.47 8.52
N ASP A 48 -3.70 -10.89 8.63
CA ASP A 48 -3.18 -11.79 9.65
C ASP A 48 -2.21 -11.03 10.56
N PHE A 49 -2.43 -11.11 11.87
CA PHE A 49 -1.63 -10.45 12.91
C PHE A 49 -1.02 -11.44 13.91
N LEU A 50 -1.08 -12.76 13.66
CA LEU A 50 -0.68 -13.77 14.65
C LEU A 50 0.83 -13.76 14.95
N LEU A 51 1.67 -13.58 13.93
CA LEU A 51 3.12 -13.55 14.05
C LEU A 51 3.68 -12.19 13.66
N ARG A 52 3.78 -11.97 12.35
CA ARG A 52 4.16 -10.70 11.73
C ARG A 52 2.95 -10.21 10.95
N PRO A 53 2.49 -8.97 11.15
CA PRO A 53 1.34 -8.46 10.42
C PRO A 53 1.54 -8.59 8.91
N ARG A 54 0.61 -9.28 8.29
CA ARG A 54 0.61 -9.58 6.86
C ARG A 54 -0.78 -9.33 6.31
N LEU A 55 -0.83 -8.58 5.23
CA LEU A 55 -2.06 -8.24 4.54
C LEU A 55 -2.03 -8.90 3.17
N VAL A 56 -3.18 -9.44 2.75
CA VAL A 56 -3.46 -9.73 1.34
C VAL A 56 -4.27 -8.55 0.83
N VAL A 57 -3.80 -7.93 -0.24
CA VAL A 57 -4.37 -6.68 -0.75
C VAL A 57 -4.50 -6.71 -2.26
N THR A 58 -5.36 -5.86 -2.81
CA THR A 58 -5.56 -5.68 -4.25
C THR A 58 -5.29 -4.23 -4.66
N ASP A 59 -4.47 -4.02 -5.69
CA ASP A 59 -4.23 -2.69 -6.27
C ASP A 59 -5.37 -2.23 -7.20
N ARG A 60 -5.16 -1.07 -7.84
CA ARG A 60 -6.12 -0.47 -8.78
C ARG A 60 -6.41 -1.29 -10.05
N GLU A 61 -5.48 -2.14 -10.49
CA GLU A 61 -5.64 -2.98 -11.69
C GLU A 61 -6.22 -4.36 -11.34
N GLY A 62 -6.45 -4.63 -10.05
CA GLY A 62 -6.99 -5.90 -9.57
C GLY A 62 -5.92 -6.93 -9.23
N ASN A 63 -4.65 -6.55 -9.22
CA ASN A 63 -3.57 -7.48 -8.88
C ASN A 63 -3.56 -7.73 -7.37
N GLU A 64 -3.60 -9.00 -6.98
CA GLU A 64 -3.48 -9.40 -5.59
C GLU A 64 -2.01 -9.62 -5.21
N PHE A 65 -1.61 -9.07 -4.06
CA PHE A 65 -0.26 -9.20 -3.55
C PHE A 65 -0.20 -9.09 -2.02
N VAL A 66 1.00 -9.35 -1.48
CA VAL A 66 1.24 -9.36 -0.04
C VAL A 66 1.85 -8.05 0.41
N VAL A 67 1.34 -7.49 1.51
CA VAL A 67 2.02 -6.43 2.26
C VAL A 67 2.42 -6.97 3.62
N ALA A 68 3.73 -7.07 3.87
CA ALA A 68 4.24 -7.56 5.14
C ALA A 68 4.88 -6.42 5.94
N LEU A 69 4.43 -6.23 7.19
CA LEU A 69 4.93 -5.18 8.07
C LEU A 69 6.14 -5.70 8.86
N TYR A 70 7.34 -5.34 8.39
CA TYR A 70 8.63 -5.72 8.94
C TYR A 70 9.19 -4.68 9.91
N HIS A 71 8.43 -4.31 10.93
CA HIS A 71 8.91 -3.40 11.98
C HIS A 71 9.58 -4.19 13.13
N ASP A 72 10.59 -3.59 13.75
CA ASP A 72 11.35 -4.22 14.85
C ASP A 72 10.61 -4.20 16.20
N ARG A 73 9.52 -3.44 16.30
CA ARG A 73 8.84 -3.16 17.57
C ARG A 73 7.65 -4.09 17.77
N ARG A 74 7.84 -5.28 18.36
CA ARG A 74 6.79 -6.30 18.61
C ARG A 74 5.45 -5.80 19.20
N GLN A 75 5.41 -4.61 19.82
CA GLN A 75 4.21 -3.97 20.36
C GLN A 75 4.17 -2.47 19.96
N ASP A 76 4.08 -2.18 18.66
CA ASP A 76 3.85 -0.81 18.18
C ASP A 76 2.34 -0.49 18.22
N GLU A 77 1.96 0.51 19.00
CA GLU A 77 0.56 0.93 19.19
C GLU A 77 -0.12 1.38 17.88
N ARG A 78 0.65 1.68 16.82
CA ARG A 78 0.10 1.99 15.50
C ARG A 78 -0.53 0.75 14.84
N LEU A 79 -0.07 -0.45 15.18
CA LEU A 79 -0.50 -1.72 14.59
C LEU A 79 -1.65 -2.36 15.36
N VAL A 80 -2.75 -1.62 15.47
CA VAL A 80 -3.99 -2.14 16.03
C VAL A 80 -4.68 -3.00 14.97
N PRO A 81 -4.87 -4.32 15.16
CA PRO A 81 -5.48 -5.19 14.14
C PRO A 81 -6.84 -4.71 13.67
N ARG A 82 -7.62 -4.06 14.55
CA ARG A 82 -8.92 -3.49 14.20
C ARG A 82 -8.86 -2.37 13.16
N LYS A 83 -7.69 -1.77 12.92
CA LYS A 83 -7.50 -0.76 11.87
C LYS A 83 -7.31 -1.39 10.48
N PHE A 84 -6.78 -2.60 10.40
CA PHE A 84 -6.46 -3.30 9.16
C PHE A 84 -7.51 -4.38 8.91
N LYS A 85 -8.58 -4.00 8.22
CA LYS A 85 -9.73 -4.88 7.98
C LYS A 85 -10.05 -4.96 6.49
N PRO A 86 -10.66 -6.08 6.05
CA PRO A 86 -11.18 -6.19 4.69
C PRO A 86 -12.04 -4.98 4.32
N GLY A 87 -11.83 -4.45 3.11
CA GLY A 87 -12.53 -3.28 2.57
C GLY A 87 -11.91 -1.92 2.93
N HIS A 88 -10.98 -1.86 3.89
CA HIS A 88 -10.16 -0.65 4.10
C HIS A 88 -9.09 -0.52 3.01
N THR A 89 -8.57 0.68 2.82
CA THR A 89 -7.50 0.95 1.84
C THR A 89 -6.23 1.34 2.58
N ILE A 90 -5.09 0.81 2.15
CA ILE A 90 -3.77 1.23 2.60
C ILE A 90 -3.12 2.13 1.57
N ALA A 91 -2.31 3.06 2.06
CA ALA A 91 -1.45 3.94 1.30
C ALA A 91 -0.02 3.71 1.77
N ILE A 92 0.88 3.31 0.88
CA ILE A 92 2.30 3.08 1.17
C ILE A 92 3.13 4.07 0.37
N LEU A 93 3.80 4.98 1.06
CA LEU A 93 4.70 5.97 0.49
C LEU A 93 6.01 5.27 0.06
N LEU A 94 6.43 5.48 -1.18
CA LEU A 94 7.68 4.94 -1.73
C LEU A 94 7.84 3.43 -1.46
N ALA A 95 6.82 2.65 -1.79
CA ALA A 95 6.73 1.23 -1.48
C ALA A 95 7.91 0.43 -2.07
N GLU A 96 8.48 -0.48 -1.27
CA GLU A 96 9.59 -1.35 -1.71
C GLU A 96 9.08 -2.74 -2.07
N TYR A 97 9.29 -3.13 -3.33
CA TYR A 97 8.98 -4.48 -3.79
C TYR A 97 9.85 -5.53 -3.10
N HIS A 98 9.26 -6.67 -2.77
CA HIS A 98 9.93 -7.78 -2.11
C HIS A 98 9.38 -9.14 -2.57
N MET A 99 10.30 -10.09 -2.77
CA MET A 99 9.98 -11.51 -2.93
C MET A 99 10.17 -12.21 -1.59
N PHE A 100 9.12 -12.81 -1.06
CA PHE A 100 9.13 -13.47 0.24
C PHE A 100 9.58 -14.94 0.12
N MET A 101 10.06 -15.49 1.24
CA MET A 101 10.58 -16.87 1.29
C MET A 101 9.53 -17.95 1.01
N ASP A 102 8.24 -17.64 1.17
CA ASP A 102 7.14 -18.55 0.86
C ASP A 102 6.73 -18.54 -0.62
N GLY A 103 7.48 -17.82 -1.46
CA GLY A 103 7.23 -17.68 -2.89
C GLY A 103 6.21 -16.60 -3.24
N SER A 104 5.57 -15.97 -2.26
CA SER A 104 4.74 -14.80 -2.51
C SER A 104 5.58 -13.56 -2.82
N ASN A 105 4.98 -12.59 -3.50
CA ASN A 105 5.59 -11.31 -3.80
C ASN A 105 4.67 -10.15 -3.35
N GLY A 106 5.25 -8.96 -3.25
CA GLY A 106 4.52 -7.76 -2.91
C GLY A 106 5.43 -6.71 -2.27
N VAL A 107 4.99 -6.11 -1.16
CA VAL A 107 5.68 -4.99 -0.53
C VAL A 107 6.09 -5.32 0.89
N ARG A 108 7.33 -4.93 1.24
CA ARG A 108 7.84 -5.01 2.61
C ARG A 108 7.90 -3.62 3.22
N VAL A 109 7.17 -3.40 4.31
CA VAL A 109 7.13 -2.11 5.01
C VAL A 109 7.96 -2.21 6.29
N GLU A 110 9.14 -1.59 6.32
CA GLU A 110 10.01 -1.57 7.50
C GLU A 110 9.75 -0.35 8.40
N ASP A 111 9.46 0.80 7.79
CA ASP A 111 9.09 2.03 8.50
C ASP A 111 7.57 2.21 8.53
N LEU A 112 6.99 2.29 9.72
CA LEU A 112 5.54 2.47 9.88
C LEU A 112 5.08 3.90 9.56
N ASP A 113 5.99 4.87 9.45
CA ASP A 113 5.65 6.24 9.06
C ASP A 113 5.39 6.38 7.54
N THR A 114 5.70 5.34 6.75
CA THR A 114 5.41 5.30 5.31
C THR A 114 4.08 4.65 4.98
N ILE A 115 3.34 4.13 5.97
CA ILE A 115 2.04 3.48 5.75
C ILE A 115 0.90 4.16 6.49
N ALA A 116 -0.20 4.41 5.79
CA ALA A 116 -1.45 4.89 6.36
C ALA A 116 -2.61 3.97 5.97
N VAL A 117 -3.63 3.91 6.84
CA VAL A 117 -4.86 3.16 6.58
C VAL A 117 -6.04 4.12 6.51
N SER A 118 -6.77 4.09 5.40
CA SER A 118 -8.03 4.79 5.18
C SER A 118 -9.20 3.86 5.47
N PHE A 119 -10.11 4.32 6.33
CA PHE A 119 -11.32 3.58 6.69
C PHE A 119 -12.38 3.74 5.63
N SER A 120 -12.86 2.62 5.07
CA SER A 120 -14.08 2.65 4.28
C SER A 120 -15.28 2.65 5.22
N PHE A 121 -16.16 3.63 5.06
CA PHE A 121 -17.48 3.62 5.69
C PHE A 121 -18.54 3.56 4.60
N SER A 122 -19.31 2.48 4.59
CA SER A 122 -20.50 2.43 3.75
C SER A 122 -21.56 3.33 4.38
N ILE A 123 -21.83 4.46 3.73
CA ILE A 123 -23.08 5.18 3.98
C ILE A 123 -24.18 4.27 3.42
N LEU A 124 -24.88 3.55 4.29
CA LEU A 124 -26.14 2.92 3.88
C LEU A 124 -26.99 4.03 3.30
N SER A 125 -27.23 3.98 1.98
CA SER A 125 -28.19 4.85 1.33
C SER A 125 -29.53 4.58 1.99
N ALA A 126 -29.97 5.49 2.85
CA ALA A 126 -31.33 5.50 3.36
C ALA A 126 -32.24 5.94 2.21
N THR A 127 -32.51 5.06 1.25
CA THR A 127 -33.73 5.17 0.45
C THR A 127 -34.87 4.82 1.38
N MET A 128 -35.37 5.82 2.10
CA MET A 128 -36.70 5.78 2.70
C MET A 128 -37.73 5.85 1.57
N SER A 129 -38.71 4.96 1.70
CA SER A 129 -39.85 4.70 0.81
C SER A 129 -40.68 5.93 0.45
#